data_AF-A0AAD2E9G3-F1
#
_entry.id   AF-A0AAD2E9G3-F1
#
_cell.length_a   1.000
_cell.length_b   1.000
_cell.length_c   1.000
_cell.angle_alpha   90.00
_cell.angle_beta   90.00
_cell.angle_gamma   90.00
#
_symmetry.space_group_name_H-M   'P 1'
#
loop_
_entity.id
_entity.type
_entity.pdbx_description
1 polymer ?
#
loop_
_entity_poly.entity_id
_entity_poly.type
_entity_poly.pdbx_seq_one_letter_code
_entity_poly.pdbx_strand_id
1 'polypeptide(L)'
;MGVAELNEAPVKGDAERRTSPRVSISLEISVLQLWFTSLSWQSAPLENVIEEKLSAKQPEAYEWFWSEPIPVAVTSFVDYFEKDQRFTAATEISRKGLSSVSGDLSDISLLMLALSCIAAITKLGPAKVSCAQFFSIIPDLTGRLMDMLVEFVPMRQAYHSIKEIGLHKEFLVHIGPRAATCRIDNDLGTEEIMFWVGLIQKQLRLAIDREKIWSRLTTCESIEVLEKDLAIFGFFIALGRSTQFYLFVNGFDTVDEPLEGFIRYLIGGSVLYYSQLSSISAYQLYVEVVCEELDWLPFYPGCSSTSKRSPGHKNREGPPNTDAIRLVLDVCSYWIQSFIKYSKWLENPSNVKAARFLSKGHDKLKMCMQELGIQK
;
A
#
# COMPACT_ATOMS: atom_id res chain seq x y z
N MET A 1 19.80 -74.73 -20.07
CA MET A 1 19.58 -74.91 -18.62
C MET A 1 20.85 -74.43 -17.94
N GLY A 2 20.78 -73.29 -17.23
CA GLY A 2 21.91 -72.59 -16.56
C GLY A 2 22.87 -71.84 -17.51
N VAL A 3 23.55 -70.73 -17.17
CA VAL A 3 23.69 -69.90 -15.96
C VAL A 3 24.26 -68.51 -16.37
N ALA A 4 23.80 -67.45 -15.69
CA ALA A 4 24.35 -66.12 -15.36
C ALA A 4 25.28 -65.30 -16.30
N GLU A 5 24.99 -63.99 -16.40
CA GLU A 5 25.89 -62.94 -15.89
C GLU A 5 25.17 -61.59 -15.65
N LEU A 6 25.58 -60.91 -14.58
CA LEU A 6 25.15 -59.60 -14.09
C LEU A 6 25.87 -58.47 -14.85
N ASN A 7 25.19 -57.37 -15.18
CA ASN A 7 25.47 -56.02 -14.64
C ASN A 7 24.90 -54.86 -15.49
N GLU A 8 24.54 -53.81 -14.75
CA GLU A 8 24.43 -52.39 -15.11
C GLU A 8 23.23 -51.88 -15.94
N ALA A 9 22.32 -51.24 -15.20
CA ALA A 9 21.36 -50.27 -15.70
C ALA A 9 22.00 -48.86 -15.78
N PRO A 10 21.62 -48.00 -16.74
CA PRO A 10 21.72 -46.57 -16.58
C PRO A 10 20.34 -45.98 -16.24
N VAL A 11 20.28 -45.32 -15.09
CA VAL A 11 19.21 -44.42 -14.66
C VAL A 11 19.12 -43.26 -15.66
N LYS A 12 17.97 -43.16 -16.34
CA LYS A 12 17.63 -42.02 -17.20
C LYS A 12 17.03 -40.93 -16.31
N GLY A 13 17.85 -39.93 -15.96
CA GLY A 13 17.37 -38.72 -15.29
C GLY A 13 16.76 -37.76 -16.31
N ASP A 14 15.49 -37.44 -16.14
CA ASP A 14 14.81 -36.34 -16.82
C ASP A 14 15.37 -35.01 -16.31
N ALA A 15 16.19 -34.37 -17.13
CA ALA A 15 16.64 -33.00 -16.92
C ALA A 15 15.54 -32.03 -17.38
N GLU A 16 14.71 -31.65 -16.42
CA GLU A 16 13.77 -30.53 -16.48
C GLU A 16 14.54 -29.23 -16.83
N ARG A 17 14.17 -28.59 -17.94
CA ARG A 17 14.76 -27.33 -18.40
C ARG A 17 14.49 -26.21 -17.40
N ARG A 18 15.41 -26.01 -16.46
CA ARG A 18 15.59 -24.73 -15.76
C ARG A 18 16.14 -23.72 -16.76
N THR A 19 15.34 -22.71 -17.10
CA THR A 19 15.83 -21.49 -17.74
C THR A 19 16.87 -20.84 -16.82
N SER A 20 18.09 -20.73 -17.35
CA SER A 20 19.26 -20.20 -16.67
C SER A 20 19.11 -18.71 -16.30
N PRO A 21 19.67 -18.24 -15.16
CA PRO A 21 19.68 -16.83 -14.73
C PRO A 21 20.41 -15.87 -15.69
N ARG A 22 21.01 -16.39 -16.77
CA ARG A 22 21.57 -15.57 -17.86
C ARG A 22 20.54 -14.78 -18.66
N VAL A 23 19.25 -15.12 -18.59
CA VAL A 23 18.18 -14.37 -19.28
C VAL A 23 17.77 -13.09 -18.50
N SER A 24 18.02 -13.04 -17.19
CA SER A 24 17.67 -11.88 -16.35
C SER A 24 18.66 -10.72 -16.50
N ILE A 25 19.92 -11.00 -16.82
CA ILE A 25 20.95 -9.98 -17.07
C ILE A 25 20.71 -9.26 -18.41
N SER A 26 20.06 -9.94 -19.37
CA SER A 26 19.63 -9.31 -20.62
C SER A 26 18.48 -8.33 -20.41
N LEU A 27 17.67 -8.51 -19.36
CA LEU A 27 16.60 -7.59 -18.95
C LEU A 27 17.17 -6.38 -18.20
N GLU A 28 18.21 -6.54 -17.38
CA GLU A 28 18.84 -5.41 -16.68
C GLU A 28 19.68 -4.50 -17.59
N ILE A 29 20.38 -5.05 -18.58
CA ILE A 29 21.00 -4.24 -19.63
C ILE A 29 19.91 -3.56 -20.45
N SER A 30 18.80 -4.23 -20.74
CA SER A 30 17.66 -3.61 -21.44
C SER A 30 16.95 -2.56 -20.61
N VAL A 31 16.93 -2.66 -19.28
CA VAL A 31 16.29 -1.68 -18.37
C VAL A 31 17.19 -0.49 -18.12
N LEU A 32 18.51 -0.66 -17.96
CA LEU A 32 19.46 0.44 -17.91
C LEU A 32 19.63 1.11 -19.28
N GLN A 33 19.65 0.36 -20.38
CA GLN A 33 19.48 0.94 -21.72
C GLN A 33 18.09 1.54 -21.87
N LEU A 34 16.97 0.95 -21.45
CA LEU A 34 15.65 1.61 -21.51
C LEU A 34 15.58 2.83 -20.59
N TRP A 35 16.34 2.90 -19.49
CA TRP A 35 16.38 4.07 -18.61
C TRP A 35 17.21 5.18 -19.24
N PHE A 36 18.40 4.86 -19.76
CA PHE A 36 19.28 5.81 -20.45
C PHE A 36 18.72 6.21 -21.82
N THR A 37 18.05 5.29 -22.52
CA THR A 37 17.38 5.47 -23.82
C THR A 37 16.01 6.10 -23.63
N SER A 38 15.28 5.89 -22.52
CA SER A 38 14.06 6.66 -22.21
C SER A 38 14.43 8.09 -21.78
N LEU A 39 15.53 8.29 -21.03
CA LEU A 39 16.07 9.64 -20.78
C LEU A 39 16.58 10.30 -22.07
N SER A 40 17.18 9.54 -23.00
CA SER A 40 17.69 10.04 -24.30
C SER A 40 16.62 10.17 -25.38
N TRP A 41 15.49 9.47 -25.28
CA TRP A 41 14.36 9.61 -26.22
C TRP A 41 13.35 10.63 -25.72
N GLN A 42 13.25 10.83 -24.40
CA GLN A 42 12.51 11.92 -23.78
C GLN A 42 13.38 13.16 -23.52
N SER A 43 14.67 13.13 -23.88
CA SER A 43 15.49 14.34 -23.97
C SER A 43 15.05 15.16 -25.17
N ALA A 44 14.64 14.59 -26.30
CA ALA A 44 14.33 15.38 -27.49
C ALA A 44 13.37 16.57 -27.27
N PRO A 45 12.25 16.48 -26.52
CA PRO A 45 11.43 17.65 -26.19
C PRO A 45 12.10 18.62 -25.20
N LEU A 46 12.86 18.11 -24.23
CA LEU A 46 13.56 18.91 -23.20
C LEU A 46 14.80 19.61 -23.79
N GLU A 47 15.54 18.90 -24.61
CA GLU A 47 16.69 19.29 -25.43
C GLU A 47 16.27 20.31 -26.47
N ASN A 48 15.14 20.12 -27.18
CA ASN A 48 14.57 21.13 -28.06
C ASN A 48 14.14 22.40 -27.29
N VAL A 49 13.59 22.29 -26.08
CA VAL A 49 13.22 23.46 -25.26
C VAL A 49 14.45 24.18 -24.70
N ILE A 50 15.49 23.43 -24.30
CA ILE A 50 16.78 23.95 -23.87
C ILE A 50 17.49 24.64 -25.05
N GLU A 51 17.48 24.01 -26.21
CA GLU A 51 17.99 24.56 -27.47
C GLU A 51 17.23 25.84 -27.85
N GLU A 52 15.91 25.82 -27.94
CA GLU A 52 15.09 26.99 -28.29
C GLU A 52 15.29 28.15 -27.29
N LYS A 53 15.42 27.87 -25.99
CA LYS A 53 15.55 28.91 -24.96
C LYS A 53 16.97 29.46 -24.78
N LEU A 54 17.99 28.62 -24.93
CA LEU A 54 19.40 29.03 -24.78
C LEU A 54 19.95 29.59 -26.09
N SER A 55 19.67 28.97 -27.25
CA SER A 55 20.12 29.50 -28.56
C SER A 55 19.56 30.89 -28.85
N ALA A 56 18.31 31.17 -28.45
CA ALA A 56 17.65 32.45 -28.69
C ALA A 56 18.08 33.58 -27.72
N LYS A 57 18.63 33.24 -26.54
CA LYS A 57 18.94 34.22 -25.49
C LYS A 57 20.44 34.38 -25.21
N GLN A 58 21.20 33.28 -25.20
CA GLN A 58 22.64 33.25 -24.93
C GLN A 58 23.30 32.03 -25.62
N PRO A 59 23.73 32.17 -26.88
CA PRO A 59 24.30 31.07 -27.65
C PRO A 59 25.61 30.54 -27.05
N GLU A 60 26.40 31.38 -26.37
CA GLU A 60 27.63 30.92 -25.71
C GLU A 60 27.35 29.99 -24.51
N ALA A 61 26.21 30.16 -23.83
CA ALA A 61 25.79 29.31 -22.71
C ALA A 61 25.26 27.94 -23.18
N TYR A 62 24.71 27.87 -24.39
CA TYR A 62 24.28 26.62 -25.02
C TYR A 62 25.48 25.75 -25.39
N GLU A 63 26.47 26.31 -26.06
CA GLU A 63 27.71 25.58 -26.37
C GLU A 63 28.41 25.11 -25.09
N TRP A 64 28.50 25.97 -24.08
CA TRP A 64 29.07 25.61 -22.77
C TRP A 64 28.31 24.46 -22.08
N PHE A 65 26.97 24.50 -22.09
CA PHE A 65 26.12 23.49 -21.43
C PHE A 65 26.32 22.08 -22.00
N TRP A 66 26.58 21.97 -23.31
CA TRP A 66 26.79 20.69 -24.00
C TRP A 66 28.27 20.30 -24.17
N SER A 67 29.20 21.26 -24.06
CA SER A 67 30.63 21.00 -24.11
C SER A 67 31.21 20.53 -22.78
N GLU A 68 30.64 20.99 -21.66
CA GLU A 68 31.06 20.54 -20.34
C GLU A 68 30.42 19.17 -20.06
N PRO A 69 31.21 18.12 -19.79
CA PRO A 69 30.63 16.84 -19.49
C PRO A 69 29.81 16.99 -18.18
N ILE A 70 28.71 16.24 -18.11
CA ILE A 70 27.81 16.11 -16.96
C ILE A 70 28.49 15.57 -15.64
N PRO A 71 29.81 15.24 -15.53
CA PRO A 71 30.42 14.85 -14.27
C PRO A 71 30.24 15.83 -13.13
N VAL A 72 30.36 17.15 -13.26
CA VAL A 72 30.41 18.00 -12.04
C VAL A 72 29.09 17.98 -11.25
N ALA A 73 27.95 17.99 -11.94
CA ALA A 73 26.64 17.84 -11.31
C ALA A 73 26.45 16.42 -10.76
N VAL A 74 26.81 15.39 -11.56
CA VAL A 74 26.71 13.98 -11.14
C VAL A 74 27.62 13.68 -9.95
N THR A 75 28.86 14.17 -9.94
CA THR A 75 29.82 14.07 -8.83
C THR A 75 29.30 14.80 -7.61
N SER A 76 28.68 15.97 -7.75
CA SER A 76 28.04 16.65 -6.61
C SER A 76 26.86 15.86 -6.02
N PHE A 77 26.07 15.20 -6.87
CA PHE A 77 24.99 14.30 -6.44
C PHE A 77 25.54 13.00 -5.83
N VAL A 78 26.55 12.40 -6.44
CA VAL A 78 27.24 11.20 -5.94
C VAL A 78 27.89 11.49 -4.59
N ASP A 79 28.58 12.62 -4.43
CA ASP A 79 29.15 13.07 -3.15
C ASP A 79 28.07 13.28 -2.08
N TYR A 80 26.86 13.70 -2.47
CA TYR A 80 25.73 13.81 -1.55
C TYR A 80 25.19 12.43 -1.14
N PHE A 81 25.08 11.49 -2.08
CA PHE A 81 24.66 10.12 -1.79
C PHE A 81 25.72 9.34 -1.01
N GLU A 82 27.01 9.55 -1.26
CA GLU A 82 28.13 8.93 -0.55
C GLU A 82 28.24 9.39 0.92
N LYS A 83 27.73 10.59 1.24
CA LYS A 83 27.64 11.09 2.63
C LYS A 83 26.58 10.35 3.46
N ASP A 84 25.58 9.75 2.83
CA ASP A 84 24.58 8.95 3.52
C ASP A 84 25.00 7.47 3.51
N GLN A 85 25.27 6.93 4.71
CA GLN A 85 25.76 5.56 4.90
C GLN A 85 24.84 4.50 4.26
N ARG A 86 23.56 4.82 4.03
CA ARG A 86 22.58 3.90 3.42
C ARG A 86 22.82 3.66 1.93
N PHE A 87 23.54 4.53 1.22
CA PHE A 87 23.78 4.41 -0.22
C PHE A 87 25.23 4.09 -0.58
N THR A 88 26.12 4.01 0.41
CA THR A 88 27.56 3.72 0.21
C THR A 88 27.78 2.41 -0.56
N ALA A 89 26.98 1.37 -0.30
CA ALA A 89 27.07 0.11 -1.03
C ALA A 89 26.70 0.24 -2.51
N ALA A 90 25.70 1.07 -2.85
CA ALA A 90 25.28 1.31 -4.23
C ALA A 90 26.28 2.18 -5.00
N THR A 91 26.85 3.21 -4.36
CA THR A 91 27.86 4.07 -4.99
C THR A 91 29.21 3.36 -5.16
N GLU A 92 29.57 2.46 -4.25
CA GLU A 92 30.77 1.62 -4.41
C GLU A 92 30.72 0.69 -5.63
N ILE A 93 29.54 0.20 -6.01
CA ILE A 93 29.34 -0.63 -7.22
C ILE A 93 29.60 0.20 -8.49
N SER A 94 29.16 1.46 -8.52
CA SER A 94 29.45 2.37 -9.64
C SER A 94 30.94 2.71 -9.74
N ARG A 95 31.65 2.75 -8.60
CA ARG A 95 33.07 3.11 -8.51
C ARG A 95 34.00 1.94 -8.84
N LYS A 96 33.62 0.71 -8.46
CA LYS A 96 34.31 -0.54 -8.79
C LYS A 96 33.54 -1.25 -9.89
N GLY A 97 33.77 -0.86 -11.14
CA GLY A 97 33.17 -1.52 -12.30
C GLY A 97 33.18 -3.05 -12.14
N LEU A 98 31.97 -3.63 -12.18
CA LEU A 98 31.67 -5.07 -12.04
C LEU A 98 32.64 -5.86 -11.15
N SER A 99 32.48 -5.78 -9.82
CA SER A 99 32.92 -6.89 -8.96
C SER A 99 31.79 -7.30 -8.02
N SER A 100 31.34 -8.54 -8.20
CA SER A 100 30.26 -9.23 -7.51
C SER A 100 30.33 -9.05 -5.98
N VAL A 101 29.43 -8.23 -5.45
CA VAL A 101 29.05 -8.27 -4.03
C VAL A 101 27.68 -8.95 -3.99
N SER A 102 27.53 -9.90 -3.05
CA SER A 102 26.35 -10.75 -2.81
C SER A 102 25.01 -10.06 -3.11
N GLY A 103 24.31 -10.56 -4.12
CA GLY A 103 23.22 -9.90 -4.88
C GLY A 103 21.87 -9.78 -4.19
N ASP A 104 21.83 -9.40 -2.91
CA ASP A 104 20.58 -8.97 -2.25
C ASP A 104 20.76 -7.57 -1.61
N LEU A 105 21.87 -7.35 -0.88
CA LEU A 105 22.14 -6.07 -0.20
C LEU A 105 22.53 -4.94 -1.17
N SER A 106 23.26 -5.28 -2.25
CA SER A 106 23.56 -4.34 -3.35
C SER A 106 22.29 -3.85 -4.02
N ASP A 107 21.35 -4.76 -4.22
CA ASP A 107 20.16 -4.56 -5.04
C ASP A 107 19.13 -3.75 -4.24
N ILE A 108 18.98 -4.04 -2.94
CA ILE A 108 18.22 -3.19 -2.01
C ILE A 108 18.79 -1.77 -1.98
N SER A 109 20.11 -1.61 -1.94
CA SER A 109 20.76 -0.29 -1.90
C SER A 109 20.51 0.51 -3.19
N LEU A 110 20.55 -0.16 -4.34
CA LEU A 110 20.23 0.44 -5.65
C LEU A 110 18.74 0.82 -5.75
N LEU A 111 17.83 -0.06 -5.30
CA LEU A 111 16.40 0.23 -5.24
C LEU A 111 16.12 1.45 -4.35
N MET A 112 16.73 1.49 -3.17
CA MET A 112 16.58 2.61 -2.24
C MET A 112 17.14 3.91 -2.81
N LEU A 113 18.26 3.86 -3.56
CA LEU A 113 18.81 5.03 -4.25
C LEU A 113 17.83 5.54 -5.32
N ALA A 114 17.31 4.65 -6.17
CA ALA A 114 16.34 5.00 -7.21
C ALA A 114 15.08 5.64 -6.62
N LEU A 115 14.52 5.03 -5.56
CA LEU A 115 13.36 5.56 -4.85
C LEU A 115 13.64 6.92 -4.19
N SER A 116 14.85 7.14 -3.67
CA SER A 116 15.26 8.42 -3.09
C SER A 116 15.37 9.52 -4.15
N CYS A 117 15.92 9.20 -5.32
CA CYS A 117 15.94 10.10 -6.48
C CYS A 117 14.52 10.47 -6.91
N ILE A 118 13.63 9.48 -7.03
CA ILE A 118 12.23 9.73 -7.35
C ILE A 118 11.58 10.63 -6.29
N ALA A 119 11.80 10.37 -5.01
CA ALA A 119 11.27 11.21 -3.93
C ALA A 119 11.74 12.67 -4.04
N ALA A 120 13.02 12.89 -4.37
CA ALA A 120 13.56 14.22 -4.60
C ALA A 120 12.90 14.91 -5.80
N ILE A 121 12.73 14.18 -6.91
CA ILE A 121 12.11 14.73 -8.12
C ILE A 121 10.63 15.06 -7.91
N THR A 122 9.88 14.18 -7.22
CA THR A 122 8.47 14.43 -6.86
C THR A 122 8.35 15.67 -5.97
N LYS A 123 9.27 15.87 -5.02
CA LYS A 123 9.30 17.08 -4.16
C LYS A 123 9.61 18.36 -4.93
N LEU A 124 10.43 18.30 -5.98
CA LEU A 124 10.71 19.46 -6.86
C LEU A 124 9.47 19.89 -7.65
N GLY A 125 8.59 18.93 -7.97
CA GLY A 125 7.31 19.17 -8.61
C GLY A 125 7.39 19.45 -10.12
N PRO A 126 6.28 19.25 -10.85
CA PRO A 126 6.25 19.30 -12.32
C PRO A 126 6.54 20.69 -12.88
N ALA A 127 6.20 21.75 -12.13
CA ALA A 127 6.40 23.13 -12.54
C ALA A 127 7.89 23.51 -12.72
N LYS A 128 8.80 22.77 -12.07
CA LYS A 128 10.25 23.06 -12.13
C LYS A 128 10.97 22.31 -13.26
N VAL A 129 10.42 21.20 -13.74
CA VAL A 129 11.10 20.28 -14.67
C VAL A 129 10.53 20.38 -16.10
N SER A 130 9.45 21.12 -16.32
CA SER A 130 8.85 21.42 -17.64
C SER A 130 8.55 20.19 -18.54
N CYS A 131 8.43 18.99 -17.96
CA CYS A 131 8.12 17.77 -18.71
C CYS A 131 6.94 17.01 -18.07
N ALA A 132 5.74 17.24 -18.60
CA ALA A 132 4.51 16.61 -18.08
C ALA A 132 4.49 15.09 -18.31
N GLN A 133 5.06 14.61 -19.41
CA GLN A 133 5.12 13.19 -19.74
C GLN A 133 5.99 12.42 -18.73
N PHE A 134 7.14 12.99 -18.36
CA PHE A 134 8.01 12.41 -17.35
C PHE A 134 7.31 12.25 -15.99
N PHE A 135 6.61 13.30 -15.51
CA PHE A 135 5.86 13.23 -14.25
C PHE A 135 4.68 12.25 -14.28
N SER A 136 4.13 11.94 -15.45
CA SER A 136 3.05 10.95 -15.57
C SER A 136 3.52 9.51 -15.35
N ILE A 137 4.80 9.21 -15.60
CA ILE A 137 5.38 7.87 -15.47
C ILE A 137 5.88 7.61 -14.04
N ILE A 138 6.19 8.67 -13.28
CA ILE A 138 6.75 8.56 -11.92
C ILE A 138 5.92 7.65 -11.01
N PRO A 139 4.58 7.78 -10.89
CA PRO A 139 3.81 6.93 -9.97
C PRO A 139 3.92 5.44 -10.30
N ASP A 140 3.84 5.08 -11.58
CA ASP A 140 3.94 3.70 -12.05
C ASP A 140 5.35 3.11 -11.83
N LEU A 141 6.40 3.88 -12.12
CA LEU A 141 7.77 3.49 -11.82
C LEU A 141 8.01 3.34 -10.31
N THR A 142 7.50 4.28 -9.51
CA THR A 142 7.58 4.24 -8.04
C THR A 142 6.95 2.96 -7.51
N GLY A 143 5.76 2.62 -8.02
CA GLY A 143 5.05 1.41 -7.63
C GLY A 143 5.86 0.15 -7.92
N ARG A 144 6.37 -0.01 -9.16
CA ARG A 144 7.21 -1.16 -9.52
C ARG A 144 8.45 -1.31 -8.64
N LEU A 145 9.12 -0.20 -8.32
CA LEU A 145 10.29 -0.21 -7.44
C LEU A 145 9.92 -0.58 -6.00
N MET A 146 8.76 -0.13 -5.52
CA MET A 146 8.24 -0.54 -4.22
C MET A 146 7.89 -2.03 -4.21
N ASP A 147 7.26 -2.57 -5.26
CA ASP A 147 6.93 -4.00 -5.37
C ASP A 147 8.19 -4.85 -5.25
N MET A 148 9.23 -4.52 -6.03
CA MET A 148 10.54 -5.19 -5.94
C MET A 148 11.12 -5.07 -4.53
N LEU A 149 11.06 -3.89 -3.89
CA LEU A 149 11.57 -3.72 -2.53
C LEU A 149 10.88 -4.67 -1.53
N VAL A 150 9.56 -4.85 -1.62
CA VAL A 150 8.83 -5.75 -0.70
C VAL A 150 9.08 -7.23 -0.97
N GLU A 151 9.64 -7.58 -2.14
CA GLU A 151 10.12 -8.94 -2.43
C GLU A 151 11.47 -9.22 -1.75
N PHE A 152 12.32 -8.19 -1.59
CA PHE A 152 13.65 -8.34 -0.98
C PHE A 152 13.67 -8.14 0.54
N VAL A 153 12.77 -7.32 1.11
CA VAL A 153 12.76 -7.04 2.56
C VAL A 153 11.38 -7.20 3.18
N PRO A 154 11.29 -7.57 4.48
CA PRO A 154 10.00 -7.67 5.17
C PRO A 154 9.20 -6.37 5.10
N MET A 155 7.88 -6.49 5.01
CA MET A 155 6.94 -5.37 4.85
C MET A 155 7.19 -4.22 5.84
N ARG A 156 7.45 -4.55 7.11
CA ARG A 156 7.74 -3.56 8.17
C ARG A 156 8.98 -2.73 7.86
N GLN A 157 10.04 -3.36 7.35
CA GLN A 157 11.29 -2.72 7.01
C GLN A 157 11.12 -1.87 5.74
N ALA A 158 10.50 -2.41 4.69
CA ALA A 158 10.16 -1.66 3.47
C ALA A 158 9.40 -0.37 3.81
N TYR A 159 8.34 -0.47 4.61
CA TYR A 159 7.54 0.68 5.02
C TYR A 159 8.38 1.74 5.76
N HIS A 160 9.27 1.33 6.66
CA HIS A 160 10.09 2.28 7.42
C HIS A 160 11.06 3.02 6.50
N SER A 161 11.78 2.30 5.63
CA SER A 161 12.73 2.87 4.66
C SER A 161 12.05 3.85 3.71
N ILE A 162 10.88 3.48 3.18
CA ILE A 162 10.10 4.33 2.27
C ILE A 162 9.53 5.57 2.99
N LYS A 163 9.11 5.41 4.24
CA LYS A 163 8.65 6.54 5.05
C LYS A 163 9.75 7.56 5.30
N GLU A 164 10.99 7.13 5.52
CA GLU A 164 12.13 8.03 5.78
C GLU A 164 12.49 8.91 4.58
N ILE A 165 12.40 8.37 3.35
CA ILE A 165 12.67 9.13 2.12
C ILE A 165 11.50 10.08 1.76
N GLY A 166 10.34 9.89 2.41
CA GLY A 166 9.17 10.76 2.28
C GLY A 166 8.14 10.30 1.25
N LEU A 167 8.18 9.03 0.82
CA LEU A 167 7.21 8.42 -0.10
C LEU A 167 6.13 7.62 0.64
N HIS A 168 5.75 8.08 1.84
CA HIS A 168 4.81 7.38 2.71
C HIS A 168 3.42 7.22 2.07
N LYS A 169 2.91 8.27 1.41
CA LYS A 169 1.57 8.24 0.81
C LYS A 169 1.54 7.32 -0.40
N GLU A 170 2.57 7.40 -1.23
CA GLU A 170 2.78 6.58 -2.40
C GLU A 170 2.85 5.11 -2.02
N PHE A 171 3.54 4.78 -0.92
CA PHE A 171 3.55 3.42 -0.37
C PHE A 171 2.16 2.93 -0.01
N LEU A 172 1.38 3.74 0.73
CA LEU A 172 0.03 3.35 1.16
C LEU A 172 -0.91 3.16 -0.04
N VAL A 173 -0.83 4.03 -1.04
CA VAL A 173 -1.66 3.95 -2.24
C VAL A 173 -1.30 2.72 -3.08
N HIS A 174 -0.01 2.41 -3.22
CA HIS A 174 0.45 1.33 -4.09
C HIS A 174 0.42 -0.05 -3.41
N ILE A 175 0.96 -0.16 -2.20
CA ILE A 175 1.10 -1.42 -1.46
C ILE A 175 -0.08 -1.67 -0.53
N GLY A 176 -0.75 -0.63 -0.05
CA GLY A 176 -1.87 -0.75 0.88
C GLY A 176 -3.06 -1.60 0.41
N PRO A 177 -3.44 -1.63 -0.90
CA PRO A 177 -4.44 -2.56 -1.40
C PRO A 177 -4.14 -4.04 -1.09
N ARG A 178 -2.86 -4.41 -0.92
CA ARG A 178 -2.49 -5.77 -0.49
C ARG A 178 -3.06 -6.12 0.88
N ALA A 179 -3.26 -5.16 1.77
CA ALA A 179 -3.84 -5.40 3.09
C ALA A 179 -5.28 -5.96 3.04
N ALA A 180 -6.04 -5.59 2.00
CA ALA A 180 -7.40 -6.07 1.78
C ALA A 180 -7.44 -7.45 1.08
N THR A 181 -6.40 -7.79 0.31
CA THR A 181 -6.32 -9.06 -0.44
C THR A 181 -5.53 -10.15 0.28
N CYS A 182 -4.71 -9.80 1.27
CA CYS A 182 -3.87 -10.74 2.03
C CYS A 182 -4.77 -11.70 2.81
N ARG A 183 -5.13 -12.84 2.21
CA ARG A 183 -5.79 -13.95 2.91
C ARG A 183 -4.70 -14.86 3.49
N ILE A 184 -4.96 -15.39 4.67
CA ILE A 184 -4.02 -16.22 5.44
C ILE A 184 -3.75 -17.50 4.66
N ASP A 185 -2.60 -17.60 4.00
CA ASP A 185 -2.16 -18.86 3.38
C ASP A 185 -0.78 -19.35 3.85
N ASN A 186 -0.01 -18.60 4.66
CA ASN A 186 1.28 -19.03 5.23
C ASN A 186 1.72 -18.14 6.42
N ASP A 187 2.79 -18.54 7.13
CA ASP A 187 3.40 -17.77 8.25
C ASP A 187 3.81 -16.34 7.83
N LEU A 188 4.29 -16.16 6.60
CA LEU A 188 4.59 -14.84 6.01
C LEU A 188 3.36 -13.92 5.95
N GLY A 189 2.17 -14.48 5.70
CA GLY A 189 0.91 -13.74 5.71
C GLY A 189 0.52 -13.29 7.12
N THR A 190 0.91 -14.03 8.16
CA THR A 190 0.63 -13.65 9.55
C THR A 190 1.41 -12.40 9.98
N GLU A 191 2.70 -12.33 9.65
CA GLU A 191 3.52 -11.13 9.91
C GLU A 191 3.03 -9.90 9.15
N GLU A 192 2.61 -10.08 7.89
CA GLU A 192 2.06 -9.00 7.07
C GLU A 192 0.73 -8.46 7.65
N ILE A 193 -0.20 -9.34 8.06
CA ILE A 193 -1.46 -8.93 8.70
C ILE A 193 -1.20 -8.21 10.02
N MET A 194 -0.29 -8.73 10.86
CA MET A 194 0.11 -8.06 12.10
C MET A 194 0.66 -6.65 11.85
N PHE A 195 1.44 -6.49 10.78
CA PHE A 195 1.92 -5.19 10.35
C PHE A 195 0.78 -4.27 9.94
N TRP A 196 -0.15 -4.72 9.08
CA TRP A 196 -1.26 -3.90 8.60
C TRP A 196 -2.20 -3.46 9.72
N VAL A 197 -2.61 -4.37 10.60
CA VAL A 197 -3.45 -4.06 11.77
C VAL A 197 -2.74 -3.02 12.65
N GLY A 198 -1.45 -3.24 12.97
CA GLY A 198 -0.68 -2.30 13.77
C GLY A 198 -0.51 -0.93 13.12
N LEU A 199 -0.31 -0.88 11.81
CA LEU A 199 -0.17 0.36 11.04
C LEU A 199 -1.48 1.15 11.01
N ILE A 200 -2.61 0.49 10.73
CA ILE A 200 -3.95 1.10 10.70
C ILE A 200 -4.28 1.70 12.06
N GLN A 201 -4.09 0.94 13.15
CA GLN A 201 -4.34 1.44 14.51
C GLN A 201 -3.46 2.65 14.84
N LYS A 202 -2.19 2.62 14.42
CA LYS A 202 -1.26 3.74 14.62
C LYS A 202 -1.67 4.99 13.84
N GLN A 203 -2.07 4.85 12.58
CA GLN A 203 -2.49 5.98 11.74
C GLN A 203 -3.76 6.62 12.27
N LEU A 204 -4.78 5.81 12.54
CA LEU A 204 -6.05 6.31 13.08
C LEU A 204 -5.86 7.00 14.42
N ARG A 205 -5.05 6.44 15.32
CA ARG A 205 -4.72 7.09 16.59
C ARG A 205 -4.09 8.47 16.38
N LEU A 206 -3.11 8.58 15.48
CA LEU A 206 -2.46 9.86 15.18
C LEU A 206 -3.43 10.88 14.60
N ALA A 207 -4.36 10.45 13.75
CA ALA A 207 -5.38 11.33 13.19
C ALA A 207 -6.40 11.79 14.24
N ILE A 208 -6.83 10.88 15.11
CA ILE A 208 -7.75 11.16 16.22
C ILE A 208 -7.14 12.18 17.19
N ASP A 209 -5.85 12.05 17.49
CA ASP A 209 -5.10 13.01 18.31
C ASP A 209 -4.92 14.36 17.61
N ARG A 210 -4.51 14.35 16.32
CA ARG A 210 -4.34 15.56 15.50
C ARG A 210 -5.60 16.43 15.46
N GLU A 211 -6.75 15.80 15.25
CA GLU A 211 -8.05 16.46 15.18
C GLU A 211 -8.72 16.63 16.56
N LYS A 212 -8.03 16.20 17.62
CA LYS A 212 -8.47 16.28 19.02
C LYS A 212 -9.90 15.77 19.22
N ILE A 213 -10.26 14.67 18.57
CA ILE A 213 -11.63 14.12 18.64
C ILE A 213 -12.00 13.80 20.10
N TRP A 214 -11.03 13.33 20.88
CA TRP A 214 -11.17 13.05 22.31
C TRP A 214 -11.58 14.30 23.14
N SER A 215 -11.20 15.51 22.73
CA SER A 215 -11.55 16.74 23.45
C SER A 215 -13.05 17.04 23.46
N ARG A 216 -13.79 16.43 22.52
CA ARG A 216 -15.24 16.52 22.40
C ARG A 216 -15.96 15.45 23.22
N LEU A 217 -15.23 14.53 23.84
CA LEU A 217 -15.75 13.42 24.62
C LEU A 217 -15.47 13.67 26.11
N THR A 218 -16.53 13.97 26.87
CA THR A 218 -16.43 14.08 28.33
C THR A 218 -16.43 12.68 28.95
N THR A 219 -15.25 12.08 29.10
CA THR A 219 -15.07 10.72 29.65
C THR A 219 -14.08 10.71 30.82
N CYS A 220 -14.31 9.85 31.81
CA CYS A 220 -13.37 9.63 32.94
C CYS A 220 -12.17 8.75 32.57
N GLU A 221 -12.11 8.23 31.35
CA GLU A 221 -11.04 7.38 30.85
C GLU A 221 -9.83 8.21 30.44
N SER A 222 -8.63 7.61 30.49
CA SER A 222 -7.44 8.28 30.00
C SER A 222 -7.51 8.48 28.49
N ILE A 223 -6.89 9.57 28.01
CA ILE A 223 -6.82 9.89 26.58
C ILE A 223 -6.24 8.71 25.79
N GLU A 224 -5.21 8.04 26.34
CA GLU A 224 -4.59 6.87 25.69
C GLU A 224 -5.55 5.70 25.50
N VAL A 225 -6.42 5.40 26.48
CA VAL A 225 -7.44 4.35 26.38
C VAL A 225 -8.46 4.72 25.31
N LEU A 226 -8.94 5.96 25.37
CA LEU A 226 -9.96 6.49 24.47
C LEU A 226 -9.49 6.48 23.01
N GLU A 227 -8.28 6.96 22.73
CA GLU A 227 -7.71 6.98 21.39
C GLU A 227 -7.57 5.58 20.78
N LYS A 228 -7.17 4.59 21.59
CA LYS A 228 -7.02 3.21 21.12
C LYS A 228 -8.37 2.56 20.82
N ASP A 229 -9.38 2.81 21.65
CA ASP A 229 -10.75 2.34 21.42
C ASP A 229 -11.36 3.00 20.18
N LEU A 230 -11.21 4.32 20.05
CA LEU A 230 -11.64 5.05 18.85
C LEU A 230 -10.89 4.56 17.60
N ALA A 231 -9.59 4.30 17.64
CA ALA A 231 -8.89 3.77 16.47
C ALA A 231 -9.52 2.46 15.95
N ILE A 232 -9.93 1.56 16.85
CA ILE A 232 -10.63 0.32 16.45
C ILE A 232 -12.03 0.64 15.91
N PHE A 233 -12.84 1.42 16.64
CA PHE A 233 -14.18 1.76 16.16
C PHE A 233 -14.16 2.46 14.80
N GLY A 234 -13.21 3.37 14.59
CA GLY A 234 -13.07 4.12 13.36
C GLY A 234 -12.85 3.18 12.19
N PHE A 235 -11.93 2.22 12.34
CA PHE A 235 -11.71 1.22 11.30
C PHE A 235 -13.01 0.49 10.90
N PHE A 236 -13.81 0.05 11.88
CA PHE A 236 -15.06 -0.65 11.60
C PHE A 236 -16.19 0.26 11.10
N ILE A 237 -16.16 1.56 11.40
CA ILE A 237 -17.02 2.57 10.79
C ILE A 237 -16.70 2.68 9.30
N ALA A 238 -15.42 2.84 8.93
CA ALA A 238 -15.00 2.93 7.54
C ALA A 238 -15.33 1.64 6.76
N LEU A 239 -15.09 0.48 7.37
CA LEU A 239 -15.49 -0.81 6.81
C LEU A 239 -17.01 -0.86 6.60
N GLY A 240 -17.82 -0.56 7.63
CA GLY A 240 -19.28 -0.59 7.54
C GLY A 240 -19.85 0.35 6.48
N ARG A 241 -19.31 1.57 6.35
CA ARG A 241 -19.70 2.50 5.28
C ARG A 241 -19.32 1.99 3.90
N SER A 242 -18.14 1.40 3.76
CA SER A 242 -17.68 0.80 2.51
C SER A 242 -18.54 -0.41 2.13
N THR A 243 -18.94 -1.22 3.12
CA THR A 243 -19.86 -2.35 2.94
C THR A 243 -21.22 -1.88 2.43
N GLN A 244 -21.79 -0.87 3.08
CA GLN A 244 -23.08 -0.30 2.69
C GLN A 244 -23.03 0.23 1.25
N PHE A 245 -21.97 0.99 0.92
CA PHE A 245 -21.78 1.53 -0.42
C PHE A 245 -21.61 0.42 -1.46
N TYR A 246 -20.81 -0.61 -1.16
CA TYR A 246 -20.58 -1.74 -2.07
C TYR A 246 -21.87 -2.50 -2.38
N LEU A 247 -22.70 -2.79 -1.36
CA LEU A 247 -23.99 -3.44 -1.55
C LEU A 247 -24.95 -2.58 -2.40
N PHE A 248 -24.99 -1.27 -2.14
CA PHE A 248 -25.78 -0.34 -2.93
C PHE A 248 -25.35 -0.32 -4.41
N VAL A 249 -24.05 -0.29 -4.69
CA VAL A 249 -23.52 -0.34 -6.06
C VAL A 249 -23.86 -1.68 -6.74
N ASN A 250 -23.97 -2.77 -5.98
CA ASN A 250 -24.33 -4.10 -6.46
C ASN A 250 -25.84 -4.38 -6.55
N GLY A 251 -26.69 -3.35 -6.40
CA GLY A 251 -28.14 -3.44 -6.63
C GLY A 251 -28.97 -3.78 -5.39
N PHE A 252 -28.40 -3.73 -4.19
CA PHE A 252 -29.14 -3.87 -2.94
C PHE A 252 -29.60 -2.49 -2.43
N ASP A 253 -30.83 -2.09 -2.81
CA ASP A 253 -31.47 -0.87 -2.30
C ASP A 253 -32.00 -1.02 -0.87
N THR A 254 -32.47 -2.22 -0.54
CA THR A 254 -32.82 -2.66 0.82
C THR A 254 -32.07 -3.94 1.11
N VAL A 255 -31.37 -3.98 2.24
CA VAL A 255 -30.63 -5.15 2.71
C VAL A 255 -31.48 -5.86 3.75
N ASP A 256 -31.47 -7.19 3.78
CA ASP A 256 -32.27 -7.95 4.75
C ASP A 256 -31.87 -7.64 6.21
N GLU A 257 -32.85 -7.72 7.12
CA GLU A 257 -32.77 -7.33 8.53
C GLU A 257 -31.54 -7.86 9.31
N PRO A 258 -31.01 -9.09 9.10
CA PRO A 258 -29.78 -9.51 9.77
C PRO A 258 -28.55 -8.73 9.30
N LEU A 259 -28.37 -8.59 7.99
CA LEU A 259 -27.21 -7.93 7.41
C LEU A 259 -27.28 -6.40 7.60
N GLU A 260 -28.47 -5.81 7.49
CA GLU A 260 -28.70 -4.40 7.81
C GLU A 260 -28.38 -4.12 9.29
N GLY A 261 -28.85 -4.98 10.20
CA GLY A 261 -28.59 -4.87 11.62
C GLY A 261 -27.10 -4.99 11.98
N PHE A 262 -26.34 -5.78 11.22
CA PHE A 262 -24.88 -5.88 11.35
C PHE A 262 -24.16 -4.63 10.82
N ILE A 263 -24.50 -4.15 9.62
CA ILE A 263 -23.90 -2.93 9.05
C ILE A 263 -24.16 -1.72 9.94
N ARG A 264 -25.39 -1.58 10.44
CA ARG A 264 -25.75 -0.52 11.40
C ARG A 264 -24.93 -0.61 12.68
N TYR A 265 -24.58 -1.81 13.12
CA TYR A 265 -23.73 -2.02 14.28
C TYR A 265 -22.27 -1.62 14.01
N LEU A 266 -21.71 -1.96 12.84
CA LEU A 266 -20.36 -1.54 12.45
C LEU A 266 -20.22 -0.02 12.40
N ILE A 267 -21.23 0.65 11.83
CA ILE A 267 -21.25 2.11 11.73
C ILE A 267 -21.54 2.72 13.12
N GLY A 268 -22.73 2.52 13.67
CA GLY A 268 -23.19 3.25 14.87
C GLY A 268 -22.80 2.64 16.22
N GLY A 269 -22.22 1.44 16.25
CA GLY A 269 -22.04 0.68 17.50
C GLY A 269 -21.10 1.34 18.51
N SER A 270 -20.20 2.22 18.08
CA SER A 270 -19.31 2.99 18.96
C SER A 270 -20.07 3.89 19.95
N VAL A 271 -21.23 4.41 19.56
CA VAL A 271 -22.10 5.25 20.41
C VAL A 271 -22.62 4.49 21.62
N LEU A 272 -22.74 3.15 21.54
CA LEU A 272 -23.16 2.30 22.66
C LEU A 272 -22.11 2.23 23.78
N TYR A 273 -20.84 2.49 23.44
CA TYR A 273 -19.71 2.43 24.37
C TYR A 273 -19.25 3.83 24.80
N TYR A 274 -19.44 4.81 23.92
CA TYR A 274 -19.15 6.22 24.14
C TYR A 274 -20.37 7.04 23.73
N SER A 275 -21.32 7.21 24.65
CA SER A 275 -22.56 7.93 24.41
C SER A 275 -22.33 9.39 24.01
N GLN A 276 -21.18 9.96 24.33
CA GLN A 276 -20.75 11.31 23.95
C GLN A 276 -20.61 11.47 22.42
N LEU A 277 -20.39 10.37 21.69
CA LEU A 277 -20.43 10.34 20.23
C LEU A 277 -21.85 10.45 19.67
N SER A 278 -22.91 10.47 20.49
CA SER A 278 -24.29 10.63 20.00
C SER A 278 -24.56 12.00 19.36
N SER A 279 -23.73 13.01 19.65
CA SER A 279 -23.81 14.29 18.97
C SER A 279 -23.48 14.13 17.49
N ILE A 280 -24.42 14.53 16.62
CA ILE A 280 -24.29 14.44 15.17
C ILE A 280 -22.97 15.08 14.69
N SER A 281 -22.61 16.24 15.25
CA SER A 281 -21.40 16.97 14.83
C SER A 281 -20.10 16.29 15.25
N ALA A 282 -20.08 15.64 16.43
CA ALA A 282 -18.91 14.91 16.90
C ALA A 282 -18.73 13.61 16.10
N TYR A 283 -19.83 12.88 15.86
CA TYR A 283 -19.82 11.65 15.10
C TYR A 283 -19.48 11.88 13.63
N GLN A 284 -20.04 12.92 13.00
CA GLN A 284 -19.76 13.24 11.60
C GLN A 284 -18.28 13.58 11.40
N LEU A 285 -17.71 14.46 12.23
CA LEU A 285 -16.28 14.79 12.16
C LEU A 285 -15.43 13.53 12.33
N TYR A 286 -15.79 12.70 13.31
CA TYR A 286 -15.06 11.47 13.57
C TYR A 286 -15.09 10.50 12.38
N VAL A 287 -16.27 10.31 11.78
CA VAL A 287 -16.44 9.48 10.57
C VAL A 287 -15.64 10.04 9.41
N GLU A 288 -15.66 11.36 9.18
CA GLU A 288 -14.93 12.03 8.11
C GLU A 288 -13.42 11.82 8.24
N VAL A 289 -12.86 12.14 9.41
CA VAL A 289 -11.43 11.96 9.70
C VAL A 289 -10.99 10.52 9.47
N VAL A 290 -11.76 9.56 9.98
CA VAL A 290 -11.44 8.14 9.84
C VAL A 290 -11.53 7.66 8.39
N CYS A 291 -12.53 8.10 7.63
CA CYS A 291 -12.69 7.71 6.23
C CYS A 291 -11.60 8.33 5.35
N GLU A 292 -11.21 9.58 5.60
CA GLU A 292 -10.12 10.24 4.89
C GLU A 292 -8.77 9.55 5.15
N GLU A 293 -8.50 9.17 6.39
CA GLU A 293 -7.24 8.52 6.77
C GLU A 293 -7.14 7.08 6.27
N LEU A 294 -8.27 6.45 5.92
CA LEU A 294 -8.32 5.09 5.35
C LEU A 294 -8.63 5.07 3.85
N ASP A 295 -8.62 6.22 3.17
CA ASP A 295 -8.93 6.33 1.73
C ASP A 295 -8.01 5.47 0.84
N TRP A 296 -6.80 5.19 1.32
CA TRP A 296 -5.82 4.33 0.66
C TRP A 296 -6.14 2.83 0.73
N LEU A 297 -7.08 2.40 1.59
CA LEU A 297 -7.42 1.00 1.82
C LEU A 297 -8.74 0.63 1.12
N PRO A 298 -8.70 0.03 -0.08
CA PRO A 298 -9.91 -0.43 -0.76
C PRO A 298 -10.41 -1.73 -0.12
N PHE A 299 -11.44 -1.64 0.75
CA PHE A 299 -12.07 -2.82 1.34
C PHE A 299 -12.71 -3.77 0.32
N TYR A 300 -13.18 -3.22 -0.81
CA TYR A 300 -13.90 -3.95 -1.85
C TYR A 300 -13.41 -3.58 -3.26
N PRO A 301 -13.40 -4.53 -4.21
CA PRO A 301 -12.97 -4.27 -5.58
C PRO A 301 -13.87 -3.24 -6.26
N GLY A 302 -13.26 -2.31 -7.01
CA GLY A 302 -13.99 -1.29 -7.77
C GLY A 302 -14.64 -0.17 -6.95
N CYS A 303 -14.47 -0.15 -5.63
CA CYS A 303 -14.91 0.93 -4.74
C CYS A 303 -13.70 1.75 -4.28
N SER A 304 -13.32 2.78 -5.04
CA SER A 304 -12.47 3.85 -4.54
C SER A 304 -13.34 5.04 -4.10
N SER A 305 -13.13 5.53 -2.89
CA SER A 305 -13.83 6.71 -2.31
C SER A 305 -13.60 7.99 -3.11
N THR A 306 -12.56 8.04 -3.94
CA THR A 306 -12.27 9.13 -4.89
C THR A 306 -13.15 9.12 -6.14
N SER A 307 -13.95 8.08 -6.35
CA SER A 307 -15.09 8.14 -7.28
C SER A 307 -16.20 9.01 -6.67
N LYS A 308 -15.98 10.34 -6.64
CA LYS A 308 -17.06 11.34 -6.71
C LYS A 308 -17.73 11.22 -8.10
N ARG A 309 -18.25 10.05 -8.44
CA ARG A 309 -19.35 9.99 -9.40
C ARG A 309 -20.54 10.51 -8.61
N SER A 310 -20.96 11.73 -8.96
CA SER A 310 -22.31 12.20 -8.69
C SER A 310 -23.29 11.02 -8.87
N PRO A 311 -24.33 10.87 -8.05
CA PRO A 311 -25.42 9.94 -8.28
C PRO A 311 -26.19 10.36 -9.54
N GLY A 312 -25.54 10.24 -10.69
CA GLY A 312 -26.08 10.43 -12.02
C GLY A 312 -26.44 9.04 -12.50
N HIS A 313 -27.75 8.82 -12.66
CA HIS A 313 -28.39 7.69 -13.30
C HIS A 313 -27.49 6.96 -14.30
N LYS A 314 -26.81 5.91 -13.83
CA LYS A 314 -26.51 4.76 -14.69
C LYS A 314 -27.64 3.79 -14.46
N ASN A 315 -28.48 3.63 -15.49
CA ASN A 315 -29.57 2.67 -15.51
C ASN A 315 -29.05 1.31 -15.02
N ARG A 316 -29.56 0.87 -13.87
CA ARG A 316 -29.27 -0.43 -13.28
C ARG A 316 -30.06 -1.47 -14.08
N GLU A 317 -29.46 -2.04 -15.09
CA GLU A 317 -30.03 -3.16 -15.84
C GLU A 317 -29.36 -4.45 -15.39
N GLY A 318 -29.91 -5.07 -14.34
CA GLY A 318 -29.51 -6.39 -13.87
C GLY A 318 -30.07 -6.74 -12.48
N PRO A 319 -30.31 -8.03 -12.19
CA PRO A 319 -30.65 -8.48 -10.84
C PRO A 319 -29.50 -8.22 -9.85
N PRO A 320 -29.77 -8.13 -8.54
CA PRO A 320 -28.73 -7.93 -7.52
C PRO A 320 -27.66 -9.01 -7.59
N ASN A 321 -26.39 -8.61 -7.46
CA ASN A 321 -25.28 -9.57 -7.46
C ASN A 321 -25.26 -10.35 -6.14
N THR A 322 -25.78 -11.56 -6.13
CA THR A 322 -25.84 -12.41 -4.92
C THR A 322 -24.45 -12.76 -4.36
N ASP A 323 -23.39 -12.73 -5.18
CA ASP A 323 -22.02 -12.96 -4.71
C ASP A 323 -21.46 -11.80 -3.89
N ALA A 324 -22.05 -10.60 -4.01
CA ALA A 324 -21.67 -9.45 -3.22
C ALA A 324 -21.89 -9.67 -1.72
N ILE A 325 -22.96 -10.38 -1.33
CA ILE A 325 -23.27 -10.70 0.07
C ILE A 325 -22.17 -11.60 0.65
N ARG A 326 -21.78 -12.65 -0.08
CA ARG A 326 -20.71 -13.57 0.35
C ARG A 326 -19.39 -12.82 0.53
N LEU A 327 -19.01 -12.00 -0.45
CA LEU A 327 -17.78 -11.21 -0.37
C LEU A 327 -17.79 -10.24 0.83
N VAL A 328 -18.92 -9.58 1.09
CA VAL A 328 -19.08 -8.69 2.24
C VAL A 328 -18.86 -9.43 3.55
N LEU A 329 -19.51 -10.58 3.73
CA LEU A 329 -19.39 -11.38 4.95
C LEU A 329 -17.96 -11.89 5.14
N ASP A 330 -17.32 -12.35 4.07
CA ASP A 330 -15.92 -12.79 4.07
C ASP A 330 -14.98 -11.67 4.50
N VAL A 331 -15.09 -10.48 3.90
CA VAL A 331 -14.23 -9.33 4.21
C VAL A 331 -14.45 -8.87 5.65
N CYS A 332 -15.70 -8.79 6.09
CA CYS A 332 -16.02 -8.44 7.47
C CYS A 332 -15.49 -9.49 8.47
N SER A 333 -15.60 -10.78 8.14
CA SER A 333 -15.06 -11.88 8.94
C SER A 333 -13.55 -11.77 9.07
N TYR A 334 -12.86 -11.61 7.94
CA TYR A 334 -11.42 -11.48 7.87
C TYR A 334 -10.91 -10.34 8.76
N TRP A 335 -11.51 -9.16 8.66
CA TRP A 335 -11.07 -8.00 9.43
C TRP A 335 -11.41 -8.11 10.92
N ILE A 336 -12.60 -8.58 11.28
CA ILE A 336 -12.96 -8.80 12.69
C ILE A 336 -11.99 -9.80 13.34
N GLN A 337 -11.75 -10.94 12.68
CA GLN A 337 -10.84 -11.97 13.20
C GLN A 337 -9.40 -11.47 13.26
N SER A 338 -8.93 -10.75 12.24
CA SER A 338 -7.58 -10.15 12.23
C SER A 338 -7.38 -9.18 13.38
N PHE A 339 -8.35 -8.29 13.64
CA PHE A 339 -8.25 -7.36 14.77
C PHE A 339 -8.28 -8.10 16.11
N ILE A 340 -9.18 -9.09 16.27
CA ILE A 340 -9.26 -9.90 17.51
C ILE A 340 -7.93 -10.61 17.79
N LYS A 341 -7.30 -11.18 16.76
CA LYS A 341 -6.09 -12.00 16.91
C LYS A 341 -4.80 -11.19 17.05
N TYR A 342 -4.68 -10.08 16.32
CA TYR A 342 -3.40 -9.39 16.14
C TYR A 342 -3.33 -7.99 16.78
N SER A 343 -4.43 -7.49 17.35
CA SER A 343 -4.40 -6.21 18.04
C SER A 343 -3.83 -6.34 19.45
N LYS A 344 -2.64 -5.77 19.66
CA LYS A 344 -1.99 -5.65 20.98
C LYS A 344 -2.85 -4.96 22.03
N TRP A 345 -3.81 -4.13 21.62
CA TRP A 345 -4.71 -3.44 22.55
C TRP A 345 -5.69 -4.39 23.23
N LEU A 346 -6.09 -5.46 22.55
CA LEU A 346 -7.06 -6.43 23.05
C LEU A 346 -6.45 -7.43 24.04
N GLU A 347 -5.13 -7.51 24.13
CA GLU A 347 -4.40 -8.38 25.07
C GLU A 347 -4.53 -7.93 26.54
N ASN A 348 -4.99 -6.70 26.81
CA ASN A 348 -5.25 -6.17 28.16
C ASN A 348 -6.76 -6.11 28.46
N PRO A 349 -7.38 -7.19 28.97
CA PRO A 349 -8.84 -7.36 28.99
C PRO A 349 -9.61 -6.47 29.99
N SER A 350 -8.92 -5.77 30.90
CA SER A 350 -9.56 -5.07 32.02
C SER A 350 -10.24 -3.75 31.66
N ASN A 351 -9.90 -3.09 30.53
CA ASN A 351 -10.37 -1.71 30.24
C ASN A 351 -10.87 -1.46 28.80
N VAL A 352 -11.09 -2.49 27.98
CA VAL A 352 -11.17 -2.30 26.52
C VAL A 352 -12.61 -2.45 26.02
N LYS A 353 -13.32 -1.33 25.83
CA LYS A 353 -14.67 -1.34 25.23
C LYS A 353 -14.62 -1.86 23.80
N ALA A 354 -13.50 -1.64 23.10
CA ALA A 354 -13.27 -2.18 21.77
C ALA A 354 -13.33 -3.72 21.71
N ALA A 355 -12.91 -4.44 22.76
CA ALA A 355 -12.94 -5.90 22.80
C ALA A 355 -14.39 -6.40 22.83
N ARG A 356 -15.25 -5.76 23.64
CA ARG A 356 -16.68 -6.04 23.68
C ARG A 356 -17.36 -5.72 22.36
N PHE A 357 -16.93 -4.64 21.71
CA PHE A 357 -17.46 -4.27 20.39
C PHE A 357 -17.14 -5.33 19.33
N LEU A 358 -15.88 -5.79 19.28
CA LEU A 358 -15.46 -6.81 18.33
C LEU A 358 -16.14 -8.15 18.59
N SER A 359 -16.25 -8.57 19.86
CA SER A 359 -16.96 -9.80 20.22
C SER A 359 -18.41 -9.77 19.77
N LYS A 360 -19.13 -8.69 20.09
CA LYS A 360 -20.55 -8.53 19.70
C LYS A 360 -20.72 -8.39 18.18
N GLY A 361 -19.76 -7.75 17.50
CA GLY A 361 -19.71 -7.69 16.04
C GLY A 361 -19.51 -9.07 15.41
N HIS A 362 -18.59 -9.87 15.96
CA HIS A 362 -18.34 -11.24 15.53
C HIS A 362 -19.57 -12.13 15.71
N ASP A 363 -20.26 -12.03 16.85
CA ASP A 363 -21.49 -12.79 17.12
C ASP A 363 -22.61 -12.42 16.13
N LYS A 364 -22.78 -11.11 15.85
CA LYS A 364 -23.74 -10.63 14.85
C LYS A 364 -23.41 -11.13 13.44
N LEU A 365 -22.14 -11.09 13.05
CA LEU A 365 -21.69 -11.60 11.77
C LEU A 365 -21.98 -13.11 11.65
N LYS A 366 -21.70 -13.88 12.71
CA LYS A 366 -21.99 -15.32 12.74
C LYS A 366 -23.48 -15.61 12.58
N MET A 367 -24.35 -14.86 13.27
CA MET A 367 -25.81 -14.98 13.07
C MET A 367 -26.21 -14.67 11.61
N CYS A 368 -25.66 -13.61 11.00
CA CYS A 368 -25.93 -13.30 9.60
C CYS A 368 -25.52 -14.45 8.65
N MET A 369 -24.34 -15.04 8.87
CA MET A 369 -23.87 -16.16 8.05
C MET A 369 -24.72 -17.42 8.21
N GLN A 370 -25.27 -17.66 9.41
CA GLN A 370 -26.16 -18.79 9.70
C GLN A 370 -27.54 -18.60 9.07
N GLU A 371 -28.14 -17.42 9.21
CA GLU A 371 -29.47 -17.12 8.68
C GLU A 371 -29.49 -17.06 7.15
N LEU A 372 -28.37 -16.65 6.53
CA LEU A 372 -28.21 -16.66 5.06
C LEU A 372 -27.78 -18.03 4.50
N GLY A 373 -27.64 -19.07 5.34
CA GLY A 373 -27.29 -20.43 4.91
C GLY A 373 -25.89 -20.57 4.31
N ILE A 374 -24.97 -19.65 4.65
CA ILE A 374 -23.60 -19.61 4.12
C ILE A 374 -22.64 -20.46 4.99
N GLN A 375 -23.01 -20.75 6.24
CA GLN A 375 -22.38 -21.80 7.05
C GLN A 375 -23.06 -23.16 6.78
N LYS A 376 -22.26 -24.16 6.40
CA LYS A 376 -22.62 -25.58 6.49
C LYS A 376 -22.33 -26.13 7.87
#